data_AF-G1UNI7-F1
#
_entry.id   AF-G1UNI7-F1
#
_cell.length_a   1.000
_cell.length_b   1.000
_cell.length_c   1.000
_cell.angle_alpha   90.00
_cell.angle_beta   90.00
_cell.angle_gamma   90.00
#
_symmetry.space_group_name_H-M   'P 1'
#
loop_
_entity.id
_entity.type
_entity.pdbx_description
1 polymer ?
#
loop_
_entity_poly.entity_id
_entity_poly.type
_entity_poly.pdbx_seq_one_letter_code
_entity_poly.pdbx_strand_id
1 'polypeptide(L)'
;MRLLILVLALTCCLALAFGADARTERSRAQVNAFLRQQGLTRTPPGYEVDHIMPLCAGGKDSPENMQLLTKEQHKAKTRGDLRRCWKLRREK
;
A
#
# COMPACT_ATOMS: atom_id res chain seq x y z
N MET A 1 -36.41 12.11 28.47
CA MET A 1 -35.15 12.91 28.44
C MET A 1 -33.91 12.09 28.77
N ARG A 2 -33.87 11.33 29.89
CA ARG A 2 -32.73 10.43 30.21
C ARG A 2 -32.49 9.32 29.17
N LEU A 3 -33.55 8.75 28.58
CA LEU A 3 -33.44 7.77 27.49
C LEU A 3 -32.89 8.35 26.17
N LEU A 4 -33.22 9.61 25.86
CA LEU A 4 -32.78 10.28 24.62
C LEU A 4 -31.26 10.57 24.65
N ILE A 5 -30.74 10.93 25.82
CA ILE A 5 -29.32 11.21 26.06
C ILE A 5 -28.48 9.91 25.95
N LEU A 6 -29.01 8.78 26.42
CA LEU A 6 -28.36 7.47 26.28
C LEU A 6 -28.30 6.99 24.83
N VAL A 7 -29.34 7.23 24.03
CA VAL A 7 -29.36 6.88 22.60
C VAL A 7 -28.42 7.79 21.78
N LEU A 8 -28.33 9.08 22.11
CA LEU A 8 -27.40 10.01 21.47
C LEU A 8 -25.93 9.69 21.81
N ALA A 9 -25.65 9.28 23.06
CA ALA A 9 -24.31 8.87 23.47
C ALA A 9 -23.89 7.54 22.82
N LEU A 10 -24.81 6.58 22.69
CA LEU A 10 -24.55 5.29 22.06
C LEU A 10 -24.30 5.41 20.53
N THR A 11 -24.99 6.33 19.87
CA THR A 11 -24.77 6.64 18.44
C THR A 11 -23.49 7.45 18.21
N CYS A 12 -23.10 8.32 19.14
CA CYS A 12 -21.81 9.05 19.07
C CYS A 12 -20.59 8.12 19.24
N CYS A 13 -20.69 7.08 20.08
CA CYS A 13 -19.60 6.10 20.25
C CYS A 13 -19.39 5.19 19.03
N LEU A 14 -20.44 4.91 18.24
CA LEU A 14 -20.34 4.05 17.05
C LEU A 14 -19.64 4.74 15.87
N ALA A 15 -19.63 6.08 15.84
CA ALA A 15 -19.00 6.87 14.78
C ALA A 15 -17.47 7.01 14.93
N LEU A 16 -16.89 6.71 16.10
CA LEU A 16 -15.47 6.90 16.39
C LEU A 16 -14.57 5.70 16.03
N ALA A 17 -15.13 4.59 15.52
CA ALA A 17 -14.40 3.36 15.25
C ALA A 17 -13.77 3.28 13.84
N PHE A 18 -13.98 4.27 12.96
CA PHE A 18 -13.49 4.24 11.57
C PHE A 18 -12.10 4.86 11.43
N GLY A 19 -11.08 4.19 11.95
CA GLY A 19 -9.69 4.68 11.89
C GLY A 19 -8.63 3.59 11.92
N ALA A 20 -8.91 2.40 11.38
CA ALA A 20 -7.86 1.40 11.18
C ALA A 20 -7.13 1.70 9.86
N ASP A 21 -5.98 2.37 9.94
CA ASP A 21 -5.07 2.56 8.81
C ASP A 21 -4.40 1.20 8.50
N ALA A 22 -5.12 0.36 7.76
CA ALA A 22 -4.63 -0.93 7.31
C ALA A 22 -3.50 -0.66 6.31
N ARG A 23 -2.24 -0.79 6.77
CA ARG A 23 -1.06 -0.80 5.90
C ARG A 23 -1.36 -1.74 4.74
N THR A 24 -1.49 -1.20 3.52
CA THR A 24 -1.92 -1.97 2.36
C THR A 24 -0.93 -3.10 2.14
N GLU A 25 -1.34 -4.31 2.49
CA GLU A 25 -0.49 -5.48 2.35
C GLU A 25 -0.34 -5.77 0.87
N ARG A 26 0.90 -5.96 0.44
CA ARG A 26 1.22 -6.31 -0.94
C ARG A 26 0.64 -7.68 -1.28
N SER A 27 -0.16 -7.78 -2.34
CA SER A 27 -0.78 -9.03 -2.75
C SER A 27 0.19 -9.96 -3.45
N ARG A 28 0.44 -11.13 -2.85
CA ARG A 28 1.24 -12.20 -3.46
C ARG A 28 0.62 -12.69 -4.79
N ALA A 29 -0.71 -12.64 -4.92
CA ALA A 29 -1.40 -12.99 -6.16
C ALA A 29 -1.06 -12.02 -7.30
N GLN A 30 -1.02 -10.71 -7.01
CA GLN A 30 -0.67 -9.69 -8.01
C GLN A 30 0.81 -9.78 -8.41
N VAL A 31 1.70 -10.08 -7.47
CA VAL A 31 3.12 -10.36 -7.78
C VAL A 31 3.26 -11.56 -8.71
N ASN A 32 2.55 -12.66 -8.41
CA ASN A 32 2.57 -13.84 -9.27
C ASN A 32 1.98 -13.57 -10.66
N ALA A 33 0.92 -12.76 -10.75
CA ALA A 33 0.33 -12.35 -12.02
C ALA A 33 1.32 -11.51 -12.86
N PHE A 34 2.00 -10.54 -12.24
CA PHE A 34 3.06 -9.78 -12.88
C PHE A 34 4.19 -10.69 -13.39
N LEU A 35 4.70 -11.60 -12.55
CA LEU A 35 5.76 -12.53 -12.95
C LEU A 35 5.33 -13.38 -14.16
N ARG A 36 4.10 -13.89 -14.16
CA ARG A 36 3.55 -14.65 -15.31
C ARG A 36 3.49 -13.82 -16.58
N GLN A 37 3.09 -12.54 -16.50
CA GLN A 37 3.11 -11.62 -17.66
C GLN A 37 4.53 -11.41 -18.22
N GLN A 38 5.55 -11.49 -17.37
CA GLN A 38 6.96 -11.44 -17.75
C GLN A 38 7.53 -12.80 -18.19
N GLY A 39 6.72 -13.86 -18.24
CA GLY A 39 7.19 -15.22 -18.55
C GLY A 39 8.01 -15.88 -17.43
N LEU A 40 7.90 -15.38 -16.19
CA LEU A 40 8.66 -15.84 -15.04
C LEU A 40 7.77 -16.61 -14.06
N THR A 41 8.30 -17.69 -13.49
CA THR A 41 7.63 -18.49 -12.44
C THR A 41 7.93 -17.98 -11.04
N ARG A 42 9.05 -17.27 -10.87
CA ARG A 42 9.50 -16.64 -9.62
C ARG A 42 10.37 -15.43 -9.92
N THR A 43 10.54 -14.56 -8.94
CA THR A 43 11.51 -13.46 -9.01
C THR A 43 12.93 -14.04 -9.21
N PRO A 44 13.69 -13.60 -10.23
CA PRO A 44 15.05 -14.08 -10.44
C PRO A 44 15.99 -13.71 -9.27
N PRO A 45 17.02 -14.52 -8.99
CA PRO A 45 18.04 -14.16 -8.00
C PRO A 45 18.67 -12.79 -8.31
N GLY A 46 18.78 -11.94 -7.30
CA GLY A 46 19.33 -10.58 -7.45
C GLY A 46 18.32 -9.52 -7.91
N TYR A 47 17.07 -9.92 -8.17
CA TYR A 47 15.99 -9.00 -8.55
C TYR A 47 14.90 -8.93 -7.48
N GLU A 48 14.14 -7.84 -7.52
CA GLU A 48 12.96 -7.60 -6.70
C GLU A 48 11.83 -7.06 -7.59
N VAL A 49 10.61 -7.54 -7.38
CA VAL A 49 9.44 -6.90 -7.97
C VAL A 49 9.12 -5.70 -7.09
N ASP A 50 8.88 -4.54 -7.69
CA ASP A 50 8.55 -3.30 -7.00
C ASP A 50 7.40 -2.59 -7.74
N HIS A 51 6.74 -1.64 -7.09
CA HIS A 51 5.72 -0.84 -7.74
C HIS A 51 6.34 0.34 -8.52
N ILE A 52 5.80 0.71 -9.68
CA ILE A 52 6.26 1.90 -10.43
C ILE A 52 5.93 3.16 -9.62
N MET A 53 4.66 3.33 -9.24
CA MET A 53 4.22 4.28 -8.23
C MET A 53 4.10 3.56 -6.89
N PRO A 54 4.75 4.03 -5.81
CA PRO A 54 4.67 3.35 -4.52
C PRO A 54 3.25 3.42 -3.95
N LEU A 55 2.83 2.36 -3.25
CA LEU A 55 1.48 2.25 -2.66
C LEU A 55 1.14 3.44 -1.75
N CYS A 56 2.11 3.92 -0.96
CA CYS A 56 1.97 5.08 -0.08
C CYS A 56 1.53 6.37 -0.82
N ALA A 57 1.83 6.46 -2.12
CA ALA A 57 1.57 7.60 -2.97
C ALA A 57 0.34 7.39 -3.87
N GLY A 58 -0.48 6.38 -3.58
CA GLY A 58 -1.67 6.03 -4.35
C GLY A 58 -1.41 5.05 -5.49
N GLY A 59 -0.23 4.43 -5.55
CA GLY A 59 0.05 3.38 -6.51
C GLY A 59 -0.91 2.20 -6.35
N LYS A 60 -1.43 1.67 -7.46
CA LYS A 60 -2.29 0.49 -7.45
C LYS A 60 -1.46 -0.76 -7.18
N ASP A 61 -1.96 -1.68 -6.36
CA ASP A 61 -1.35 -2.99 -6.21
C ASP A 61 -1.82 -3.93 -7.33
N SER A 62 -1.25 -3.75 -8.52
CA SER A 62 -1.56 -4.56 -9.70
C SER A 62 -0.37 -4.68 -10.65
N PRO A 63 -0.32 -5.71 -11.53
CA PRO A 63 0.77 -5.93 -12.48
C PRO A 63 1.12 -4.73 -13.33
N GLU A 64 0.13 -3.92 -13.71
CA GLU A 64 0.34 -2.75 -14.56
C GLU A 64 1.16 -1.65 -13.85
N ASN A 65 1.19 -1.67 -12.52
CA ASN A 65 1.99 -0.78 -11.70
C ASN A 65 3.17 -1.53 -11.05
N MET A 66 3.58 -2.69 -11.59
CA MET A 66 4.76 -3.41 -11.12
C MET A 66 5.89 -3.37 -12.14
N GLN A 67 7.11 -3.46 -11.64
CA GLN A 67 8.35 -3.53 -12.41
C GLN A 67 9.33 -4.48 -11.74
N LEU A 68 10.22 -5.06 -12.52
CA LEU A 68 11.32 -5.89 -12.02
C LEU A 68 12.60 -5.07 -11.98
N LEU A 69 13.23 -4.96 -10.82
CA LEU A 69 14.44 -4.18 -10.60
C LEU A 69 15.55 -5.07 -10.03
N THR A 70 16.82 -4.74 -10.28
CA THR A 70 17.90 -5.31 -9.47
C THR A 70 17.78 -4.81 -8.03
N LYS A 71 18.37 -5.51 -7.07
CA LYS A 71 18.41 -5.06 -5.66
C LYS A 71 19.02 -3.66 -5.51
N GLU A 72 20.05 -3.34 -6.31
CA GLU A 72 20.68 -2.02 -6.31
C GLU A 72 19.74 -0.93 -6.81
N GLN A 73 19.03 -1.19 -7.92
CA GLN A 73 18.02 -0.29 -8.47
C GLN A 73 16.86 -0.09 -7.49
N HIS A 74 16.36 -1.17 -6.89
CA HIS A 74 15.29 -1.13 -5.90
C HIS A 74 15.68 -0.30 -4.68
N LYS A 75 16.91 -0.46 -4.16
CA LYS A 75 17.45 0.34 -3.05
C LYS A 75 17.54 1.82 -3.41
N ALA A 76 18.01 2.15 -4.61
CA ALA A 76 18.08 3.53 -5.08
C ALA A 76 16.69 4.17 -5.19
N LYS A 77 15.73 3.46 -5.78
CA LYS A 77 14.34 3.90 -5.91
C LYS A 77 13.66 4.07 -4.55
N THR A 78 13.80 3.10 -3.64
CA THR A 78 13.20 3.14 -2.30
C THR A 78 13.58 4.41 -1.55
N ARG A 79 14.82 4.89 -1.67
CA ARG A 79 15.25 6.16 -1.05
C ARG A 79 14.45 7.36 -1.58
N GLY A 80 14.14 7.39 -2.87
CA GLY A 80 13.30 8.42 -3.49
C GLY A 80 11.85 8.31 -3.05
N ASP A 81 11.31 7.10 -3.07
CA ASP A 81 9.92 6.84 -2.68
C ASP A 81 9.66 7.19 -1.23
N LEU A 82 10.55 6.82 -0.30
CA LEU A 82 10.39 7.14 1.11
C LEU A 82 10.30 8.65 1.36
N ARG A 83 11.10 9.45 0.65
CA ARG A 83 11.01 10.92 0.72
C ARG A 83 9.65 11.42 0.21
N ARG A 84 9.17 10.89 -0.90
CA ARG A 84 7.85 11.22 -1.47
C ARG A 84 6.72 10.81 -0.52
N CYS A 85 6.72 9.58 -0.03
CA CYS A 85 5.75 9.07 0.94
C CYS A 85 5.71 9.95 2.19
N TRP A 86 6.87 10.35 2.71
CA TRP A 86 6.95 11.20 3.89
C TRP A 86 6.32 12.57 3.66
N LYS A 87 6.61 13.21 2.51
CA LYS A 87 5.98 14.48 2.15
C LYS A 87 4.46 14.36 2.06
N LEU A 88 3.95 13.35 1.35
CA LEU A 88 2.52 13.11 1.20
C LEU A 88 1.81 12.81 2.53
N ARG A 89 2.47 12.14 3.47
CA ARG A 89 1.92 11.91 4.81
C ARG A 89 1.80 13.20 5.64
N ARG A 90 2.59 14.23 5.35
CA ARG A 90 2.53 15.52 6.08
C ARG A 90 1.48 16.48 5.51
N GLU A 91 1.06 16.24 4.28
CA GLU A 91 0.08 17.06 3.56
C GLU A 91 -1.35 16.50 3.66
N LYS A 92 -1.50 15.28 4.20
CA LYS A 92 -2.78 14.65 4.57
C LYS A 92 -3.14 14.98 6.01
#